data_AF-A0A2D6P9B0-F1
#
_entry.id   AF-A0A2D6P9B0-F1
#
_cell.length_a   1.000
_cell.length_b   1.000
_cell.length_c   1.000
_cell.angle_alpha   90.00
_cell.angle_beta   90.00
_cell.angle_gamma   90.00
#
_symmetry.space_group_name_H-M   'P 1'
#
loop_
_entity.id
_entity.type
_entity.pdbx_description
1 polymer ?
#
loop_
_entity_poly.entity_id
_entity_poly.type
_entity_poly.pdbx_seq_one_letter_code
_entity_poly.pdbx_strand_id
1 'polypeptide(L)'
;MADKSFGVKDINLIGASGTPEIESPNNLNIKATNVAISTDMSVGGELTVTDTFLKPQAVGLGTTNVAGRDAGISTATGTVIYDADVGMQVYSGDEGGWKTVANTQGPPPDVNYFGDGSDGDFNSSGNTSLTVTNKNGNYDGDMMVKQYTGFTLNAGHTFTVDQPCRGLVILCKGDVSISGTLTMAHKGAYADAADNSTNPNANITTTVPASGLIWRFVRSTGGQGPFTPDPTHLNGAAPPSGDIYTWLTAQNNLLSGKAGYEVRMSRQGANGGDGGPDSPQANNPGQPGTNGTNSESSGVYTMQTGGGGGGHNSAWDPGHGAGTGSYGSCFGGGSGGGGNRSRNPLDSGMNAGIWGGAGGFGDNGGAYNYCGGGGAGNGGGAGNANSGTANDGGDGTGGLIVIIAKGNVTVNNGGEIDIRGNAGGSASGHNDGNRVESAGGGSGAGICLIAHGGTHVNNGTIHTSGGAGGVATPSNSGSYGTGSGGAGGVGSLRAIQIDV
;
A
#
# COMPACT_ATOMS: atom_id res chain seq x y z
N MET A 1 -53.30 -66.64 64.23
CA MET A 1 -52.79 -65.59 65.13
C MET A 1 -52.92 -64.28 64.40
N ALA A 2 -53.64 -63.31 64.98
CA ALA A 2 -53.87 -62.03 64.33
C ALA A 2 -52.56 -61.24 64.27
N ASP A 3 -52.23 -60.76 63.07
CA ASP A 3 -51.06 -59.94 62.79
C ASP A 3 -51.26 -58.59 63.46
N LYS A 4 -50.71 -58.42 64.67
CA LYS A 4 -50.69 -57.12 65.34
C LYS A 4 -49.46 -56.38 64.80
N SER A 5 -49.67 -55.51 63.83
CA SER A 5 -48.64 -54.59 63.36
C SER A 5 -48.23 -53.66 64.51
N PHE A 6 -46.99 -53.81 64.97
CA PHE A 6 -46.37 -52.88 65.91
C PHE A 6 -45.76 -51.72 65.12
N GLY A 7 -46.18 -50.49 65.41
CA GLY A 7 -45.56 -49.27 64.88
C GLY A 7 -44.66 -48.64 65.93
N VAL A 8 -43.42 -48.34 65.56
CA VAL A 8 -42.53 -47.50 66.38
C VAL A 8 -42.76 -46.05 65.98
N LYS A 9 -43.10 -45.19 66.94
CA LYS A 9 -43.37 -43.77 66.68
C LYS A 9 -42.09 -42.99 66.39
N ASP A 10 -41.05 -43.21 67.21
CA ASP A 10 -39.76 -42.54 67.11
C ASP A 10 -38.64 -43.57 67.34
N ILE A 11 -37.62 -43.56 66.48
CA ILE A 11 -36.36 -44.28 66.67
C ILE A 11 -35.28 -43.23 66.87
N ASN A 12 -34.73 -43.15 68.08
CA ASN A 12 -33.64 -42.25 68.43
C ASN A 12 -32.40 -43.07 68.80
N LEU A 13 -31.35 -42.95 68.01
CA LEU A 13 -30.09 -43.71 68.19
C LEU A 13 -28.98 -42.85 68.81
N ILE A 14 -29.31 -41.71 69.41
CA ILE A 14 -28.36 -40.83 70.09
C ILE A 14 -27.90 -41.50 71.40
N GLY A 15 -26.58 -41.72 71.55
CA GLY A 15 -25.96 -42.12 72.82
C GLY A 15 -25.70 -43.62 73.02
N ALA A 16 -25.95 -44.47 72.03
CA ALA A 16 -25.48 -45.86 72.08
C ALA A 16 -23.96 -45.93 71.89
N SER A 17 -23.23 -46.67 72.74
CA SER A 17 -21.80 -46.91 72.53
C SER A 17 -21.60 -47.86 71.35
N GLY A 18 -21.12 -47.35 70.21
CA GLY A 18 -20.84 -48.12 69.00
C GLY A 18 -21.34 -47.44 67.72
N THR A 19 -21.19 -48.11 66.58
CA THR A 19 -21.77 -47.68 65.29
C THR A 19 -23.18 -48.25 65.19
N PRO A 20 -24.25 -47.45 65.31
CA PRO A 20 -25.60 -47.96 65.16
C PRO A 20 -25.81 -48.49 63.74
N GLU A 21 -26.38 -49.69 63.63
CA GLU A 21 -26.70 -50.33 62.35
C GLU A 21 -28.21 -50.55 62.25
N ILE A 22 -28.79 -50.19 61.10
CA ILE A 22 -30.19 -50.48 60.76
C ILE A 22 -30.16 -51.41 59.55
N GLU A 23 -30.38 -52.69 59.78
CA GLU A 23 -30.48 -53.71 58.73
C GLU A 23 -31.95 -54.01 58.42
N SER A 24 -32.27 -54.24 57.15
CA SER A 24 -33.57 -54.76 56.72
C SER A 24 -33.34 -56.02 55.88
N PRO A 25 -34.06 -57.12 56.12
CA PRO A 25 -33.91 -58.35 55.34
C PRO A 25 -34.34 -58.20 53.87
N ASN A 26 -35.06 -57.12 53.55
CA ASN A 26 -35.47 -56.79 52.19
C ASN A 26 -35.11 -55.32 51.89
N ASN A 27 -36.02 -54.40 52.19
CA ASN A 27 -35.90 -52.98 51.86
C ASN A 27 -35.96 -52.11 53.12
N LEU A 28 -35.09 -51.11 53.22
CA LEU A 28 -35.22 -50.01 54.17
C LEU A 28 -35.83 -48.81 53.45
N ASN A 29 -37.14 -48.62 53.61
CA ASN A 29 -37.86 -47.53 52.96
C ASN A 29 -37.93 -46.27 53.85
N ILE A 30 -37.06 -45.29 53.63
CA ILE A 30 -37.08 -44.00 54.33
C ILE A 30 -37.89 -42.99 53.50
N LYS A 31 -39.18 -42.82 53.81
CA LYS A 31 -40.10 -41.94 53.06
C LYS A 31 -40.17 -40.51 53.62
N ALA A 32 -39.05 -39.96 54.08
CA ALA A 32 -39.00 -38.60 54.61
C ALA A 32 -38.77 -37.59 53.47
N THR A 33 -39.35 -36.38 53.59
CA THR A 33 -39.09 -35.28 52.65
C THR A 33 -37.61 -34.91 52.60
N ASN A 34 -36.95 -34.93 53.78
CA ASN A 34 -35.53 -34.67 53.93
C ASN A 34 -34.88 -35.86 54.63
N VAL A 35 -33.84 -36.42 54.02
CA VAL A 35 -32.91 -37.34 54.67
C VAL A 35 -31.56 -36.65 54.72
N ALA A 36 -31.16 -36.20 55.90
CA ALA A 36 -29.88 -35.52 56.09
C ALA A 36 -28.81 -36.55 56.45
N ILE A 37 -27.75 -36.61 55.66
CA ILE A 37 -26.53 -37.38 55.93
C ILE A 37 -25.44 -36.34 56.16
N SER A 38 -24.95 -36.25 57.39
CA SER A 38 -24.02 -35.19 57.81
C SER A 38 -22.55 -35.52 57.52
N THR A 39 -22.28 -36.73 57.06
CA THR A 39 -20.94 -37.21 56.71
C THR A 39 -21.00 -37.86 55.32
N ASP A 40 -20.66 -39.14 55.20
CA ASP A 40 -20.51 -39.83 53.93
C ASP A 40 -21.71 -40.74 53.65
N MET A 41 -22.10 -40.83 52.38
CA MET A 41 -23.08 -41.79 51.88
C MET A 41 -22.36 -42.76 50.94
N SER A 42 -22.41 -44.06 51.25
CA SER A 42 -21.94 -45.12 50.35
C SER A 42 -23.14 -45.93 49.87
N VAL A 43 -23.29 -46.07 48.55
CA VAL A 43 -24.34 -46.90 47.93
C VAL A 43 -23.64 -48.05 47.22
N GLY A 44 -23.77 -49.27 47.73
CA GLY A 44 -23.13 -50.46 47.16
C GLY A 44 -23.73 -50.94 45.83
N GLY A 45 -24.85 -50.35 45.39
CA GLY A 45 -25.57 -50.70 44.17
C GLY A 45 -25.93 -49.46 43.34
N GLU A 46 -27.14 -49.44 42.77
CA GLU A 46 -27.63 -48.30 41.97
C GLU A 46 -28.23 -47.20 42.85
N LEU A 47 -27.81 -45.96 42.62
CA LEU A 47 -28.47 -44.77 43.15
C LEU A 47 -29.33 -44.15 42.04
N THR A 48 -30.65 -44.32 42.10
CA THR A 48 -31.58 -43.64 41.19
C THR A 48 -32.03 -42.30 41.80
N VAL A 49 -31.72 -41.18 41.13
CA VAL A 49 -32.19 -39.84 41.52
C VAL A 49 -33.22 -39.37 40.50
N THR A 50 -34.44 -39.08 40.94
CA THR A 50 -35.59 -38.88 40.04
C THR A 50 -35.82 -37.46 39.53
N ASP A 51 -35.23 -36.45 40.17
CA ASP A 51 -35.46 -35.04 39.81
C ASP A 51 -34.15 -34.34 39.41
N THR A 52 -33.31 -33.93 40.36
CA THR A 52 -32.08 -33.19 40.06
C THR A 52 -30.95 -33.58 41.02
N PHE A 53 -29.85 -34.16 40.49
CA PHE A 53 -28.60 -34.38 41.25
C PHE A 53 -27.65 -33.16 41.17
N LEU A 54 -27.77 -32.36 40.11
CA LEU A 54 -26.87 -31.25 39.79
C LEU A 54 -27.68 -29.97 39.52
N LYS A 55 -27.41 -28.90 40.28
CA LYS A 55 -28.03 -27.58 40.02
C LYS A 55 -27.69 -27.10 38.60
N PRO A 56 -28.50 -26.23 37.96
CA PRO A 56 -28.10 -25.56 36.72
C PRO A 56 -26.69 -24.94 36.91
N GLN A 57 -25.75 -25.25 36.00
CA GLN A 57 -24.32 -24.89 36.04
C GLN A 57 -23.36 -25.79 36.84
N ALA A 58 -23.81 -26.92 37.42
CA ALA A 58 -22.91 -27.88 38.05
C ALA A 58 -22.50 -28.99 37.06
N VAL A 59 -21.19 -29.20 36.89
CA VAL A 59 -20.62 -30.38 36.22
C VAL A 59 -20.36 -31.44 37.29
N GLY A 60 -21.07 -32.56 37.25
CA GLY A 60 -20.81 -33.69 38.14
C GLY A 60 -19.52 -34.40 37.72
N LEU A 61 -18.47 -34.27 38.52
CA LEU A 61 -17.19 -34.96 38.30
C LEU A 61 -17.12 -36.18 39.22
N GLY A 62 -17.18 -37.38 38.65
CA GLY A 62 -16.83 -38.62 39.35
C GLY A 62 -15.40 -39.03 39.01
N THR A 63 -14.63 -39.49 40.00
CA THR A 63 -13.36 -40.19 39.75
C THR A 63 -13.60 -41.70 39.80
N THR A 64 -12.83 -42.48 39.02
CA THR A 64 -12.84 -43.94 39.08
C THR A 64 -11.44 -44.46 39.33
N ASN A 65 -11.33 -45.47 40.19
CA ASN A 65 -10.08 -46.17 40.53
C ASN A 65 -9.84 -47.37 39.59
N VAL A 66 -10.77 -47.63 38.68
CA VAL A 66 -10.76 -48.77 37.76
C VAL A 66 -10.55 -48.26 36.34
N ALA A 67 -9.46 -48.67 35.70
CA ALA A 67 -9.15 -48.33 34.32
C ALA A 67 -10.25 -48.82 33.35
N GLY A 68 -10.75 -47.94 32.48
CA GLY A 68 -11.59 -48.32 31.33
C GLY A 68 -13.12 -48.11 31.45
N ARG A 69 -13.61 -47.24 32.34
CA ARG A 69 -15.02 -46.77 32.31
C ARG A 69 -15.10 -45.25 32.22
N ASP A 70 -15.80 -44.76 31.21
CA ASP A 70 -15.96 -43.33 30.90
C ASP A 70 -16.99 -42.65 31.82
N ALA A 71 -16.50 -41.83 32.75
CA ALA A 71 -17.23 -40.69 33.31
C ALA A 71 -16.53 -39.42 32.79
N GLY A 72 -17.18 -38.60 31.96
CA GLY A 72 -16.54 -37.43 31.35
C GLY A 72 -16.37 -36.26 32.33
N ILE A 73 -15.40 -35.33 32.17
CA ILE A 73 -14.32 -35.22 31.16
C ILE A 73 -12.99 -34.99 31.89
N SER A 74 -12.51 -36.03 32.56
CA SER A 74 -11.07 -36.25 32.75
C SER A 74 -10.80 -37.66 32.27
N THR A 75 -10.12 -37.78 31.14
CA THR A 75 -9.60 -39.09 30.75
C THR A 75 -8.42 -39.42 31.66
N ALA A 76 -8.04 -40.69 31.74
CA ALA A 76 -7.02 -41.21 32.67
C ALA A 76 -5.61 -40.55 32.57
N THR A 77 -5.44 -39.51 31.75
CA THR A 77 -4.16 -38.82 31.50
C THR A 77 -4.30 -37.31 31.26
N GLY A 78 -5.47 -36.68 31.51
CA GLY A 78 -5.61 -35.25 31.20
C GLY A 78 -6.90 -34.52 31.60
N THR A 79 -6.80 -33.18 31.62
CA THR A 79 -7.90 -32.21 31.84
C THR A 79 -8.25 -31.50 30.53
N VAL A 80 -9.53 -31.34 30.20
CA VAL A 80 -9.95 -30.46 29.08
C VAL A 80 -10.40 -29.10 29.65
N ILE A 81 -9.91 -28.00 29.07
CA ILE A 81 -10.38 -26.65 29.39
C ILE A 81 -10.79 -25.89 28.12
N TYR A 82 -11.68 -24.90 28.30
CA TYR A 82 -11.87 -23.81 27.36
C TYR A 82 -11.11 -22.59 27.89
N ASP A 83 -10.01 -22.25 27.23
CA ASP A 83 -9.25 -21.04 27.48
C ASP A 83 -9.76 -19.94 26.54
N ALA A 84 -10.12 -18.77 27.08
CA ALA A 84 -10.68 -17.67 26.28
C ALA A 84 -9.67 -17.11 25.27
N ASP A 85 -8.38 -17.25 25.54
CA ASP A 85 -7.29 -16.74 24.72
C ASP A 85 -6.77 -17.80 23.74
N VAL A 86 -6.91 -19.10 24.04
CA VAL A 86 -6.26 -20.19 23.29
C VAL A 86 -7.22 -21.23 22.71
N GLY A 87 -8.51 -21.21 23.07
CA GLY A 87 -9.51 -22.18 22.61
C GLY A 87 -9.55 -23.46 23.45
N MET A 88 -9.93 -24.60 22.84
CA MET A 88 -10.04 -25.87 23.57
C MET A 88 -8.66 -26.53 23.75
N GLN A 89 -8.25 -26.76 24.99
CA GLN A 89 -6.99 -27.40 25.34
C GLN A 89 -7.18 -28.70 26.11
N VAL A 90 -6.25 -29.65 25.94
CA VAL A 90 -6.10 -30.88 26.72
C VAL A 90 -4.76 -30.83 27.45
N TYR A 91 -4.77 -30.95 28.77
CA TYR A 91 -3.58 -31.21 29.56
C TYR A 91 -3.16 -32.66 29.34
N SER A 92 -1.90 -32.90 28.98
CA SER A 92 -1.37 -34.23 28.67
C SER A 92 -0.36 -34.73 29.72
N GLY A 93 -0.51 -34.28 30.97
CA GLY A 93 0.39 -34.57 32.09
C GLY A 93 1.59 -33.62 32.18
N ASP A 94 2.40 -33.76 33.22
CA ASP A 94 3.52 -32.84 33.53
C ASP A 94 4.59 -32.82 32.44
N GLU A 95 4.81 -33.95 31.76
CA GLU A 95 5.74 -34.05 30.63
C GLU A 95 5.17 -33.50 29.32
N GLY A 96 3.83 -33.55 29.15
CA GLY A 96 3.16 -33.15 27.92
C GLY A 96 2.62 -31.72 27.91
N GLY A 97 2.27 -31.17 29.09
CA GLY A 97 1.65 -29.86 29.25
C GLY A 97 0.29 -29.72 28.56
N TRP A 98 -0.18 -28.49 28.43
CA TRP A 98 -1.40 -28.15 27.68
C TRP A 98 -1.16 -28.26 26.16
N LYS A 99 -2.09 -28.93 25.46
CA LYS A 99 -2.12 -29.09 24.01
C LYS A 99 -3.44 -28.59 23.45
N THR A 100 -3.41 -27.69 22.47
CA THR A 100 -4.62 -27.20 21.78
C THR A 100 -5.18 -28.30 20.87
N VAL A 101 -6.46 -28.65 21.06
CA VAL A 101 -7.13 -29.74 20.32
C VAL A 101 -7.81 -29.22 19.06
N ALA A 102 -8.33 -27.99 19.13
CA ALA A 102 -8.83 -27.25 17.98
C ALA A 102 -8.51 -25.78 18.22
N ASN A 103 -7.66 -25.20 17.37
CA ASN A 103 -7.51 -23.76 17.32
C ASN A 103 -8.79 -23.19 16.70
N THR A 104 -9.67 -22.64 17.53
CA THR A 104 -10.90 -21.98 17.07
C THR A 104 -10.63 -20.57 16.56
N GLN A 105 -9.45 -20.02 16.84
CA GLN A 105 -8.91 -18.94 16.05
C GLN A 105 -8.31 -19.56 14.79
N GLY A 106 -8.49 -18.97 13.62
CA GLY A 106 -7.68 -19.38 12.47
C GLY A 106 -6.20 -19.37 12.85
N PRO A 107 -5.31 -20.05 12.09
CA PRO A 107 -3.88 -19.76 12.21
C PRO A 107 -3.73 -18.23 12.27
N PRO A 108 -2.96 -17.67 13.23
CA PRO A 108 -2.76 -16.23 13.29
C PRO A 108 -2.43 -15.79 11.85
N PRO A 109 -3.15 -14.79 11.30
CA PRO A 109 -2.99 -14.43 9.89
C PRO A 109 -1.50 -14.32 9.64
N ASP A 110 -0.96 -15.03 8.65
CA ASP A 110 0.46 -15.03 8.33
C ASP A 110 0.89 -13.56 8.20
N VAL A 111 1.41 -12.96 9.27
CA VAL A 111 1.72 -11.53 9.29
C VAL A 111 2.95 -11.42 8.42
N ASN A 112 2.77 -10.94 7.20
CA ASN A 112 3.78 -11.00 6.17
C ASN A 112 3.74 -9.72 5.33
N TYR A 113 4.86 -9.37 4.71
CA TYR A 113 4.97 -8.20 3.83
C TYR A 113 4.26 -8.38 2.48
N PHE A 114 3.88 -9.61 2.16
CA PHE A 114 3.49 -10.11 0.84
C PHE A 114 1.97 -10.12 0.61
N GLY A 115 1.20 -9.64 1.59
CA GLY A 115 -0.26 -9.62 1.55
C GLY A 115 -0.90 -10.95 1.96
N ASP A 116 -2.23 -10.96 1.93
CA ASP A 116 -3.04 -12.14 2.29
C ASP A 116 -3.33 -13.08 1.11
N GLY A 117 -3.15 -12.61 -0.12
CA GLY A 117 -3.47 -13.35 -1.35
C GLY A 117 -4.96 -13.32 -1.73
N SER A 118 -5.72 -12.36 -1.20
CA SER A 118 -7.17 -12.22 -1.39
C SER A 118 -7.60 -11.99 -2.85
N ASP A 119 -6.73 -11.45 -3.72
CA ASP A 119 -6.99 -11.32 -5.15
C ASP A 119 -6.67 -12.62 -5.94
N GLY A 120 -6.23 -13.69 -5.28
CA GLY A 120 -5.96 -15.00 -5.89
C GLY A 120 -4.71 -15.03 -6.77
N ASP A 121 -4.64 -16.00 -7.69
CA ASP A 121 -3.54 -16.10 -8.67
C ASP A 121 -3.86 -15.24 -9.90
N PHE A 122 -2.98 -14.30 -10.23
CA PHE A 122 -3.14 -13.46 -11.41
C PHE A 122 -2.35 -14.04 -12.58
N ASN A 123 -3.06 -14.38 -13.65
CA ASN A 123 -2.48 -14.78 -14.92
C ASN A 123 -3.24 -14.07 -16.05
N SER A 124 -2.61 -13.06 -16.65
CA SER A 124 -3.34 -12.13 -17.53
C SER A 124 -3.85 -12.83 -18.80
N SER A 125 -5.16 -12.75 -19.05
CA SER A 125 -5.79 -13.21 -20.31
C SER A 125 -5.95 -12.09 -21.34
N GLY A 126 -5.59 -10.86 -20.98
CA GLY A 126 -5.61 -9.67 -21.81
C GLY A 126 -5.12 -8.45 -21.03
N ASN A 127 -5.38 -7.25 -21.57
CA ASN A 127 -5.10 -6.00 -20.88
C ASN A 127 -5.99 -5.86 -19.63
N THR A 128 -5.39 -5.43 -18.53
CA THR A 128 -6.04 -5.17 -17.26
C THR A 128 -5.85 -3.70 -16.88
N SER A 129 -6.97 -2.99 -16.71
CA SER A 129 -6.99 -1.64 -16.16
C SER A 129 -7.79 -1.64 -14.86
N LEU A 130 -7.12 -1.40 -13.73
CA LEU A 130 -7.76 -1.32 -12.43
C LEU A 130 -8.52 0.00 -12.28
N THR A 131 -9.75 -0.07 -11.77
CA THR A 131 -10.52 1.13 -11.43
C THR A 131 -10.01 1.74 -10.14
N VAL A 132 -9.51 2.98 -10.20
CA VAL A 132 -9.03 3.68 -9.01
C VAL A 132 -10.19 4.05 -8.09
N THR A 133 -10.03 3.90 -6.77
CA THR A 133 -11.05 4.28 -5.78
C THR A 133 -10.94 5.74 -5.36
N ASN A 134 -12.04 6.28 -4.80
CA ASN A 134 -12.14 7.65 -4.29
C ASN A 134 -11.62 8.70 -5.27
N LYS A 135 -12.09 8.65 -6.51
CA LYS A 135 -11.75 9.63 -7.53
C LYS A 135 -12.56 10.90 -7.27
N ASN A 136 -11.93 12.00 -6.85
CA ASN A 136 -12.55 13.32 -6.92
C ASN A 136 -11.87 14.18 -7.97
N GLY A 137 -12.62 14.57 -9.00
CA GLY A 137 -12.06 15.20 -10.20
C GLY A 137 -11.17 14.24 -11.00
N ASN A 138 -10.28 14.82 -11.83
CA ASN A 138 -9.53 14.07 -12.83
C ASN A 138 -8.21 13.47 -12.35
N TYR A 139 -7.69 13.85 -11.16
CA TYR A 139 -6.24 13.84 -10.96
C TYR A 139 -5.66 13.22 -9.68
N ASP A 140 -6.47 12.73 -8.74
CA ASP A 140 -5.96 12.13 -7.49
C ASP A 140 -6.86 11.05 -6.90
N GLY A 141 -6.79 9.82 -7.40
CA GLY A 141 -7.41 8.68 -6.70
C GLY A 141 -6.45 7.99 -5.71
N ASP A 142 -7.00 7.08 -4.90
CA ASP A 142 -6.22 6.35 -3.89
C ASP A 142 -5.07 5.51 -4.48
N MET A 143 -4.09 5.19 -3.65
CA MET A 143 -3.13 4.14 -3.95
C MET A 143 -3.85 2.81 -4.15
N MET A 144 -3.60 2.16 -5.29
CA MET A 144 -4.17 0.86 -5.63
C MET A 144 -3.30 -0.25 -5.06
N VAL A 145 -3.89 -1.13 -4.26
CA VAL A 145 -3.21 -2.29 -3.69
C VAL A 145 -3.84 -3.56 -4.25
N LYS A 146 -3.00 -4.50 -4.67
CA LYS A 146 -3.42 -5.83 -5.10
C LYS A 146 -2.59 -6.92 -4.42
N GLN A 147 -3.27 -7.95 -3.92
CA GLN A 147 -2.73 -8.99 -3.05
C GLN A 147 -2.90 -10.36 -3.71
N TYR A 148 -1.88 -10.83 -4.42
CA TYR A 148 -1.94 -12.07 -5.18
C TYR A 148 -1.22 -13.23 -4.48
N THR A 149 -1.62 -14.46 -4.82
CA THR A 149 -0.85 -15.67 -4.48
C THR A 149 0.31 -15.88 -5.46
N GLY A 150 0.15 -15.45 -6.71
CA GLY A 150 1.14 -15.45 -7.78
C GLY A 150 0.76 -14.38 -8.82
N PHE A 151 1.74 -13.78 -9.50
CA PHE A 151 1.48 -12.74 -10.50
C PHE A 151 2.22 -13.03 -11.80
N THR A 152 1.48 -13.27 -12.87
CA THR A 152 1.99 -13.47 -14.23
C THR A 152 1.31 -12.49 -15.19
N LEU A 153 2.08 -11.53 -15.70
CA LEU A 153 1.67 -10.64 -16.78
C LEU A 153 2.24 -11.16 -18.10
N ASN A 154 1.40 -11.79 -18.91
CA ASN A 154 1.78 -12.38 -20.20
C ASN A 154 2.20 -11.32 -21.24
N ALA A 155 3.01 -11.77 -22.21
CA ALA A 155 3.51 -10.91 -23.28
C ALA A 155 2.38 -10.29 -24.11
N GLY A 156 2.57 -9.03 -24.50
CA GLY A 156 1.56 -8.25 -25.25
C GLY A 156 0.40 -7.73 -24.40
N HIS A 157 0.32 -8.06 -23.11
CA HIS A 157 -0.70 -7.53 -22.20
C HIS A 157 -0.19 -6.33 -21.41
N THR A 158 -1.08 -5.40 -21.09
CA THR A 158 -0.81 -4.25 -20.22
C THR A 158 -1.53 -4.41 -18.89
N PHE A 159 -0.84 -4.14 -17.77
CA PHE A 159 -1.44 -4.01 -16.44
C PHE A 159 -1.25 -2.57 -15.96
N THR A 160 -2.35 -1.86 -15.71
CA THR A 160 -2.31 -0.44 -15.33
C THR A 160 -3.55 -0.07 -14.50
N VAL A 161 -3.70 1.22 -14.19
CA VAL A 161 -4.89 1.83 -13.57
C VAL A 161 -5.63 2.69 -14.59
N ASP A 162 -6.91 2.97 -14.39
CA ASP A 162 -7.72 3.70 -15.39
C ASP A 162 -7.54 5.23 -15.37
N GLN A 163 -6.84 5.80 -14.39
CA GLN A 163 -6.52 7.23 -14.30
C GLN A 163 -5.36 7.51 -13.32
N PRO A 164 -4.83 8.75 -13.22
CA PRO A 164 -3.82 9.10 -12.24
C PRO A 164 -4.23 8.79 -10.80
N CYS A 165 -3.30 8.22 -10.02
CA CYS A 165 -3.52 7.86 -8.63
C CYS A 165 -2.22 7.89 -7.82
N ARG A 166 -2.33 7.71 -6.50
CA ARG A 166 -1.18 7.82 -5.58
C ARG A 166 -0.20 6.65 -5.66
N GLY A 167 -0.46 5.65 -6.50
CA GLY A 167 0.47 4.58 -6.82
C GLY A 167 -0.21 3.24 -7.07
N LEU A 168 0.56 2.29 -7.58
CA LEU A 168 0.17 0.90 -7.75
C LEU A 168 1.11 -0.01 -6.93
N VAL A 169 0.52 -0.77 -6.01
CA VAL A 169 1.21 -1.71 -5.13
C VAL A 169 0.77 -3.14 -5.47
N ILE A 170 1.74 -4.00 -5.77
CA ILE A 170 1.55 -5.44 -5.96
C ILE A 170 2.20 -6.16 -4.79
N LEU A 171 1.38 -6.77 -3.95
CA LEU A 171 1.77 -7.68 -2.88
C LEU A 171 1.58 -9.11 -3.38
N CYS A 172 2.60 -9.95 -3.32
CA CYS A 172 2.55 -11.30 -3.87
C CYS A 172 3.17 -12.35 -2.96
N LYS A 173 2.39 -13.36 -2.53
CA LYS A 173 2.85 -14.48 -1.70
C LYS A 173 3.77 -15.47 -2.43
N GLY A 174 3.87 -15.36 -3.75
CA GLY A 174 4.66 -16.23 -4.62
C GLY A 174 5.61 -15.42 -5.51
N ASP A 175 5.78 -15.89 -6.74
CA ASP A 175 6.61 -15.25 -7.76
C ASP A 175 5.84 -14.15 -8.51
N VAL A 176 6.59 -13.17 -9.02
CA VAL A 176 6.12 -12.13 -9.94
C VAL A 176 6.87 -12.29 -11.25
N SER A 177 6.15 -12.52 -12.35
CA SER A 177 6.66 -12.69 -13.71
C SER A 177 6.02 -11.68 -14.64
N ILE A 178 6.85 -10.80 -15.23
CA ILE A 178 6.41 -9.69 -16.09
C ILE A 178 6.97 -9.91 -17.49
N SER A 179 6.13 -10.36 -18.42
CA SER A 179 6.44 -10.48 -19.86
C SER A 179 5.71 -9.45 -20.72
N GLY A 180 4.67 -8.79 -20.17
CA GLY A 180 3.98 -7.65 -20.77
C GLY A 180 4.40 -6.30 -20.16
N THR A 181 3.54 -5.29 -20.26
CA THR A 181 3.81 -3.92 -19.75
C THR A 181 3.05 -3.64 -18.46
N LEU A 182 3.76 -3.55 -17.33
CA LEU A 182 3.24 -3.04 -16.07
C LEU A 182 3.51 -1.53 -16.00
N THR A 183 2.48 -0.68 -16.00
CA THR A 183 2.69 0.77 -16.21
C THR A 183 1.88 1.69 -15.31
N MET A 184 2.58 2.72 -14.83
CA MET A 184 2.09 3.95 -14.21
C MET A 184 2.68 5.18 -14.95
N ALA A 185 3.09 5.02 -16.20
CA ALA A 185 3.52 6.12 -17.04
C ALA A 185 2.37 7.11 -17.21
N HIS A 186 2.67 8.39 -17.02
CA HIS A 186 1.70 9.49 -17.12
C HIS A 186 0.52 9.39 -16.13
N LYS A 187 0.68 8.65 -15.02
CA LYS A 187 -0.37 8.41 -14.01
C LYS A 187 0.03 8.79 -12.59
N GLY A 188 1.06 9.62 -12.44
CA GLY A 188 1.42 10.23 -11.16
C GLY A 188 0.34 11.20 -10.67
N ALA A 189 0.07 11.16 -9.36
CA ALA A 189 -0.92 12.01 -8.71
C ALA A 189 -0.48 13.49 -8.62
N TYR A 190 -1.44 14.41 -8.64
CA TYR A 190 -1.28 15.82 -8.28
C TYR A 190 -1.67 16.03 -6.81
N ALA A 191 -0.99 15.33 -5.93
CA ALA A 191 -1.25 15.43 -4.51
C ALA A 191 -0.22 16.35 -3.86
N ASP A 192 -0.67 17.50 -3.34
CA ASP A 192 0.11 18.24 -2.35
C ASP A 192 0.30 17.35 -1.13
N ALA A 193 1.50 16.79 -1.02
CA ALA A 193 1.87 15.86 0.03
C ALA A 193 2.03 16.57 1.39
N ALA A 194 2.19 17.90 1.40
CA ALA A 194 2.36 18.72 2.61
C ALA A 194 1.04 19.30 3.13
N ASP A 195 0.04 19.50 2.26
CA ASP A 195 -1.27 20.01 2.63
C ASP A 195 -2.39 19.26 1.92
N ASN A 196 -3.04 18.37 2.67
CA ASN A 196 -4.14 17.58 2.16
C ASN A 196 -5.51 18.27 2.34
N SER A 197 -5.54 19.50 2.88
CA SER A 197 -6.77 20.31 3.02
C SER A 197 -7.14 21.06 1.74
N THR A 198 -6.16 21.31 0.87
CA THR A 198 -6.33 21.92 -0.45
C THR A 198 -6.44 20.88 -1.57
N ASN A 199 -6.20 19.60 -1.26
CA ASN A 199 -6.42 18.51 -2.20
C ASN A 199 -7.94 18.37 -2.43
N PRO A 200 -8.44 18.42 -3.68
CA PRO A 200 -9.86 18.27 -3.97
C PRO A 200 -10.43 16.93 -3.48
N ASN A 201 -9.59 15.93 -3.18
CA ASN A 201 -10.04 14.64 -2.68
C ASN A 201 -10.29 14.65 -1.15
N ALA A 202 -11.49 15.09 -0.76
CA ALA A 202 -11.94 15.30 0.63
C ALA A 202 -11.90 14.07 1.56
N ASN A 203 -11.55 12.88 1.05
CA ASN A 203 -11.58 11.63 1.82
C ASN A 203 -10.23 11.21 2.43
N ILE A 204 -9.12 11.81 2.01
CA ILE A 204 -7.87 11.64 2.75
C ILE A 204 -7.80 12.74 3.81
N THR A 205 -7.50 12.37 5.05
CA THR A 205 -7.43 13.33 6.18
C THR A 205 -6.03 13.40 6.79
N THR A 206 -5.10 12.60 6.28
CA THR A 206 -3.73 12.48 6.81
C THR A 206 -2.71 13.08 5.84
N THR A 207 -1.86 13.96 6.32
CA THR A 207 -0.74 14.56 5.57
C THR A 207 0.43 13.59 5.45
N VAL A 208 1.13 13.59 4.30
CA VAL A 208 2.36 12.81 4.14
C VAL A 208 3.44 13.34 5.10
N PRO A 209 4.12 12.47 5.87
CA PRO A 209 5.18 12.90 6.78
C PRO A 209 6.28 13.66 6.01
N ALA A 210 7.02 14.54 6.70
CA ALA A 210 8.13 15.27 6.07
C ALA A 210 9.21 14.34 5.50
N SER A 211 9.36 13.14 6.06
CA SER A 211 10.22 12.07 5.57
C SER A 211 9.72 11.41 4.28
N GLY A 212 8.50 11.70 3.84
CA GLY A 212 7.82 11.02 2.74
C GLY A 212 7.19 9.69 3.15
N LEU A 213 6.91 8.84 2.17
CA LEU A 213 6.41 7.48 2.42
C LEU A 213 7.56 6.60 2.89
N ILE A 214 7.33 5.80 3.94
CA ILE A 214 8.34 4.92 4.51
C ILE A 214 7.89 3.47 4.37
N TRP A 215 8.74 2.66 3.73
CA TRP A 215 8.58 1.21 3.61
C TRP A 215 9.68 0.53 4.39
N ARG A 216 9.35 -0.46 5.20
CA ARG A 216 10.31 -1.16 6.07
C ARG A 216 10.23 -2.66 5.87
N PHE A 217 11.39 -3.31 5.87
CA PHE A 217 11.50 -4.74 5.64
C PHE A 217 12.51 -5.35 6.59
N VAL A 218 12.22 -6.52 7.15
CA VAL A 218 13.19 -7.26 7.96
C VAL A 218 14.33 -7.75 7.08
N ARG A 219 15.55 -7.68 7.64
CA ARG A 219 16.72 -8.32 7.07
C ARG A 219 17.65 -8.83 8.17
N SER A 220 18.05 -10.07 8.04
CA SER A 220 18.85 -10.82 9.00
C SER A 220 20.29 -10.32 9.08
N THR A 221 20.79 -9.70 8.00
CA THR A 221 22.13 -9.12 7.92
C THR A 221 22.14 -7.72 7.30
N GLY A 222 22.57 -6.74 8.08
CA GLY A 222 22.64 -5.33 7.67
C GLY A 222 21.29 -4.62 7.73
N GLY A 223 21.32 -3.29 7.92
CA GLY A 223 20.10 -2.47 8.00
C GLY A 223 20.09 -1.50 9.19
N GLN A 224 19.03 -0.70 9.24
CA GLN A 224 18.67 0.13 10.40
C GLN A 224 17.81 -0.68 11.37
N GLY A 225 17.87 -0.34 12.65
CA GLY A 225 16.98 -0.91 13.66
C GLY A 225 17.48 -0.73 15.09
N PRO A 226 16.68 -1.16 16.09
CA PRO A 226 15.37 -1.79 15.94
C PRO A 226 14.29 -0.83 15.42
N PHE A 227 13.34 -1.34 14.64
CA PHE A 227 12.21 -0.56 14.15
C PHE A 227 11.14 -0.41 15.24
N THR A 228 10.67 0.82 15.40
CA THR A 228 9.46 1.15 16.16
C THR A 228 8.26 1.18 15.22
N PRO A 229 7.17 0.46 15.51
CA PRO A 229 5.92 0.57 14.77
C PRO A 229 5.46 2.02 14.64
N ASP A 230 5.08 2.44 13.43
CA ASP A 230 4.53 3.77 13.20
C ASP A 230 3.42 3.68 12.13
N PRO A 231 2.16 3.93 12.51
CA PRO A 231 1.03 3.84 11.58
C PRO A 231 1.00 5.02 10.59
N THR A 232 1.88 6.01 10.71
CA THR A 232 1.89 7.22 9.88
C THR A 232 2.79 7.13 8.66
N HIS A 233 3.59 6.07 8.52
CA HIS A 233 4.59 5.92 7.45
C HIS A 233 4.03 5.99 6.04
N LEU A 234 2.78 5.60 5.82
CA LEU A 234 2.10 5.67 4.53
C LEU A 234 0.95 6.69 4.54
N ASN A 235 1.01 7.67 5.44
CA ASN A 235 0.04 8.75 5.46
C ASN A 235 -0.03 9.47 4.12
N GLY A 236 -1.25 9.74 3.69
CA GLY A 236 -1.52 10.31 2.39
C GLY A 236 -1.60 9.29 1.26
N ALA A 237 -1.39 7.99 1.46
CA ALA A 237 -1.53 7.01 0.37
C ALA A 237 -3.01 6.70 0.02
N ALA A 238 -3.88 6.65 1.02
CA ALA A 238 -5.31 6.36 0.91
C ALA A 238 -6.05 6.89 2.18
N PRO A 239 -7.38 6.74 2.32
CA PRO A 239 -8.05 6.88 3.61
C PRO A 239 -7.55 5.81 4.60
N PRO A 240 -7.58 6.05 5.93
CA PRO A 240 -7.14 5.07 6.94
C PRO A 240 -7.87 3.72 6.90
N SER A 241 -9.04 3.65 6.26
CA SER A 241 -9.79 2.40 6.03
C SER A 241 -9.39 1.66 4.76
N GLY A 242 -8.44 2.18 3.97
CA GLY A 242 -7.99 1.59 2.71
C GLY A 242 -7.04 0.41 2.92
N ASP A 243 -6.96 -0.46 1.90
CA ASP A 243 -6.20 -1.72 1.94
C ASP A 243 -4.73 -1.53 2.35
N ILE A 244 -4.11 -0.42 1.95
CA ILE A 244 -2.72 -0.11 2.28
C ILE A 244 -2.47 0.06 3.80
N TYR A 245 -3.45 0.55 4.55
CA TYR A 245 -3.33 0.71 6.00
C TYR A 245 -3.56 -0.59 6.77
N THR A 246 -4.43 -1.45 6.25
CA THR A 246 -4.58 -2.83 6.74
C THR A 246 -3.25 -3.57 6.62
N TRP A 247 -2.60 -3.46 5.45
CA TRP A 247 -1.26 -3.98 5.23
C TRP A 247 -0.20 -3.34 6.14
N LEU A 248 -0.18 -2.01 6.27
CA LEU A 248 0.77 -1.28 7.14
C LEU A 248 0.64 -1.72 8.61
N THR A 249 -0.58 -1.98 9.07
CA THR A 249 -0.85 -2.45 10.44
C THR A 249 -0.25 -3.83 10.66
N ALA A 250 -0.43 -4.76 9.72
CA ALA A 250 0.19 -6.07 9.77
C ALA A 250 1.72 -5.96 9.74
N GLN A 251 2.26 -5.14 8.83
CA GLN A 251 3.70 -4.87 8.70
C GLN A 251 4.32 -4.34 10.01
N ASN A 252 3.67 -3.38 10.66
CA ASN A 252 4.13 -2.77 11.90
C ASN A 252 4.26 -3.79 13.04
N ASN A 253 3.34 -4.74 13.14
CA ASN A 253 3.42 -5.82 14.12
C ASN A 253 4.61 -6.74 13.86
N LEU A 254 4.89 -7.05 12.59
CA LEU A 254 6.01 -7.90 12.18
C LEU A 254 7.38 -7.24 12.43
N LEU A 255 7.46 -5.92 12.23
CA LEU A 255 8.71 -5.16 12.32
C LEU A 255 9.14 -4.82 13.76
N SER A 256 8.23 -4.90 14.72
CA SER A 256 8.49 -4.46 16.09
C SER A 256 9.71 -5.15 16.69
N GLY A 257 10.74 -4.36 17.02
CA GLY A 257 11.99 -4.86 17.61
C GLY A 257 12.94 -5.55 16.64
N LYS A 258 12.67 -5.54 15.33
CA LYS A 258 13.53 -6.11 14.29
C LYS A 258 14.36 -5.04 13.59
N ALA A 259 15.44 -5.45 12.94
CA ALA A 259 16.24 -4.59 12.07
C ALA A 259 16.03 -4.96 10.59
N GLY A 260 16.36 -4.05 9.69
CA GLY A 260 16.41 -4.32 8.26
C GLY A 260 16.45 -3.04 7.42
N TYR A 261 15.78 -3.05 6.27
CA TYR A 261 15.80 -1.91 5.36
C TYR A 261 14.69 -0.92 5.64
N GLU A 262 15.01 0.36 5.49
CA GLU A 262 14.05 1.44 5.40
C GLU A 262 14.16 2.09 4.03
N VAL A 263 13.08 2.15 3.27
CA VAL A 263 12.99 2.85 1.99
C VAL A 263 12.10 4.06 2.17
N ARG A 264 12.67 5.24 2.01
CA ARG A 264 12.01 6.55 2.04
C ARG A 264 11.75 7.01 0.63
N MET A 265 10.50 7.22 0.27
CA MET A 265 10.14 7.93 -0.95
C MET A 265 9.88 9.37 -0.54
N SER A 266 10.85 10.24 -0.80
CA SER A 266 10.85 11.61 -0.28
C SER A 266 9.56 12.32 -0.62
N ARG A 267 9.02 13.06 0.36
CA ARG A 267 7.77 13.81 0.18
C ARG A 267 7.82 14.69 -1.07
N GLN A 268 8.93 15.44 -1.22
CA GLN A 268 9.24 16.27 -2.38
C GLN A 268 10.21 15.54 -3.31
N GLY A 269 9.88 15.55 -4.60
CA GLY A 269 10.76 15.11 -5.68
C GLY A 269 11.92 16.06 -5.95
N ALA A 270 12.68 15.77 -6.99
CA ALA A 270 13.76 16.63 -7.45
C ALA A 270 13.23 17.95 -8.05
N ASN A 271 14.07 18.98 -8.04
CA ASN A 271 13.70 20.31 -8.54
C ASN A 271 13.42 20.31 -10.04
N GLY A 272 12.47 21.14 -10.45
CA GLY A 272 12.23 21.42 -11.86
C GLY A 272 13.40 22.16 -12.51
N GLY A 273 13.44 22.14 -13.84
CA GLY A 273 14.41 22.88 -14.64
C GLY A 273 13.97 24.32 -14.83
N ASP A 274 14.93 25.23 -14.77
CA ASP A 274 14.68 26.64 -15.07
C ASP A 274 14.19 26.81 -16.51
N GLY A 275 13.25 27.73 -16.70
CA GLY A 275 12.87 28.17 -18.05
C GLY A 275 14.06 28.82 -18.74
N GLY A 276 14.05 28.84 -20.08
CA GLY A 276 15.07 29.52 -20.87
C GLY A 276 15.27 30.95 -20.34
N PRO A 277 16.50 31.34 -19.94
CA PRO A 277 16.74 32.65 -19.36
C PRO A 277 16.40 33.75 -20.35
N ASP A 278 16.05 34.90 -19.79
CA ASP A 278 15.85 36.11 -20.55
C ASP A 278 17.17 36.59 -21.18
N SER A 279 17.18 36.73 -22.50
CA SER A 279 18.35 37.21 -23.24
C SER A 279 17.92 37.94 -24.52
N PRO A 280 18.37 39.19 -24.75
CA PRO A 280 17.90 40.02 -25.87
C PRO A 280 18.09 39.43 -27.29
N GLN A 281 18.83 38.34 -27.46
CA GLN A 281 19.16 37.78 -28.78
C GLN A 281 19.37 36.25 -28.80
N ALA A 282 19.01 35.52 -27.73
CA ALA A 282 19.34 34.09 -27.64
C ALA A 282 18.10 33.21 -27.54
N ASN A 283 17.99 32.29 -28.51
CA ASN A 283 17.12 31.13 -28.48
C ASN A 283 17.65 30.15 -27.42
N ASN A 284 17.15 30.31 -26.20
CA ASN A 284 17.67 29.65 -25.01
C ASN A 284 16.80 28.44 -24.65
N PRO A 285 17.31 27.20 -24.84
CA PRO A 285 16.59 25.99 -24.47
C PRO A 285 16.19 26.02 -23.00
N GLY A 286 15.03 25.45 -22.70
CA GLY A 286 14.63 25.20 -21.32
C GLY A 286 15.61 24.22 -20.67
N GLN A 287 15.94 24.43 -19.39
CA GLN A 287 16.82 23.50 -18.70
C GLN A 287 16.09 22.21 -18.38
N PRO A 288 16.76 21.04 -18.46
CA PRO A 288 16.16 19.79 -18.04
C PRO A 288 15.84 19.82 -16.53
N GLY A 289 14.80 19.08 -16.14
CA GLY A 289 14.50 18.83 -14.74
C GLY A 289 15.62 18.06 -14.05
N THR A 290 15.81 18.28 -12.76
CA THR A 290 16.80 17.53 -11.98
C THR A 290 16.36 16.07 -11.86
N ASN A 291 17.28 15.13 -12.00
CA ASN A 291 17.01 13.71 -11.78
C ASN A 291 16.70 13.45 -10.30
N GLY A 292 15.79 12.53 -10.04
CA GLY A 292 15.55 11.97 -8.72
C GLY A 292 16.82 11.36 -8.14
N THR A 293 17.04 11.55 -6.85
CA THR A 293 18.11 10.87 -6.13
C THR A 293 17.70 9.44 -5.75
N ASN A 294 18.68 8.54 -5.76
CA ASN A 294 18.57 7.18 -5.26
C ASN A 294 19.81 6.92 -4.39
N SER A 295 19.73 7.30 -3.13
CA SER A 295 20.85 7.25 -2.19
C SER A 295 20.66 6.15 -1.15
N GLU A 296 21.77 5.58 -0.70
CA GLU A 296 21.82 4.62 0.38
C GLU A 296 22.73 5.17 1.48
N SER A 297 22.24 5.20 2.71
CA SER A 297 23.05 5.51 3.88
C SER A 297 22.64 4.61 5.04
N SER A 298 23.56 3.76 5.48
CA SER A 298 23.38 2.87 6.64
C SER A 298 22.13 1.97 6.57
N GLY A 299 21.70 1.53 5.38
CA GLY A 299 20.48 0.72 5.21
C GLY A 299 19.17 1.54 5.15
N VAL A 300 19.28 2.87 5.11
CA VAL A 300 18.20 3.76 4.66
C VAL A 300 18.40 4.05 3.18
N TYR A 301 17.41 3.66 2.38
CA TYR A 301 17.28 4.02 0.98
C TYR A 301 16.42 5.27 0.85
N THR A 302 16.89 6.29 0.15
CA THR A 302 16.08 7.46 -0.18
C THR A 302 15.90 7.55 -1.67
N MET A 303 14.64 7.60 -2.09
CA MET A 303 14.19 7.69 -3.47
C MET A 303 13.45 9.01 -3.68
N GLN A 304 13.58 9.58 -4.88
CA GLN A 304 12.88 10.80 -5.30
C GLN A 304 12.38 10.64 -6.73
N THR A 305 11.28 11.29 -7.04
CA THR A 305 10.82 11.47 -8.43
C THR A 305 11.68 12.51 -9.15
N GLY A 306 11.67 12.48 -10.48
CA GLY A 306 12.34 13.50 -11.29
C GLY A 306 11.56 14.83 -11.30
N GLY A 307 12.25 15.95 -11.44
CA GLY A 307 11.61 17.26 -11.66
C GLY A 307 11.15 17.45 -13.11
N GLY A 308 10.21 18.34 -13.39
CA GLY A 308 9.85 18.65 -14.79
C GLY A 308 10.82 19.64 -15.43
N GLY A 309 10.92 19.65 -16.76
CA GLY A 309 11.79 20.54 -17.51
C GLY A 309 11.22 21.95 -17.68
N GLY A 310 12.10 22.94 -17.86
CA GLY A 310 11.71 24.31 -18.16
C GLY A 310 11.22 24.50 -19.59
N GLY A 311 10.42 25.53 -19.84
CA GLY A 311 10.01 25.93 -21.19
C GLY A 311 11.15 26.58 -21.97
N HIS A 312 11.04 26.55 -23.30
CA HIS A 312 11.93 27.27 -24.21
C HIS A 312 11.61 28.77 -24.22
N ASN A 313 12.64 29.63 -24.21
CA ASN A 313 12.48 31.07 -24.38
C ASN A 313 13.02 31.54 -25.73
N SER A 314 12.13 32.14 -26.51
CA SER A 314 12.43 32.77 -27.80
C SER A 314 12.22 34.29 -27.78
N ALA A 315 12.02 34.88 -26.60
CA ALA A 315 11.72 36.31 -26.49
C ALA A 315 12.92 37.16 -26.96
N TRP A 316 12.61 38.21 -27.71
CA TRP A 316 13.60 39.19 -28.20
C TRP A 316 13.74 40.38 -27.24
N ASP A 317 12.78 40.54 -26.33
CA ASP A 317 12.72 41.66 -25.42
C ASP A 317 13.12 41.21 -24.01
N PRO A 318 14.13 41.87 -23.40
CA PRO A 318 14.53 41.59 -22.04
C PRO A 318 13.35 41.85 -21.07
N GLY A 319 13.13 40.90 -20.17
CA GLY A 319 12.19 40.95 -19.06
C GLY A 319 11.40 39.66 -18.84
N HIS A 320 11.51 38.66 -19.73
CA HIS A 320 10.53 37.56 -19.79
C HIS A 320 11.20 36.21 -19.96
N GLY A 321 11.31 35.45 -18.87
CA GLY A 321 11.71 34.04 -18.91
C GLY A 321 10.58 33.16 -19.44
N ALA A 322 10.94 31.98 -19.93
CA ALA A 322 9.96 30.90 -20.09
C ALA A 322 9.55 30.33 -18.73
N GLY A 323 8.45 29.59 -18.71
CA GLY A 323 7.96 28.95 -17.50
C GLY A 323 8.99 27.96 -16.95
N THR A 324 9.26 28.00 -15.65
CA THR A 324 10.07 26.98 -14.99
C THR A 324 9.27 25.68 -14.85
N GLY A 325 9.94 24.54 -14.97
CA GLY A 325 9.41 23.28 -14.49
C GLY A 325 9.32 23.30 -12.97
N SER A 326 8.59 22.35 -12.40
CA SER A 326 8.38 22.22 -10.95
C SER A 326 8.76 20.82 -10.46
N TYR A 327 8.89 20.69 -9.14
CA TYR A 327 9.17 19.40 -8.49
C TYR A 327 7.91 18.53 -8.39
N GLY A 328 8.13 17.21 -8.29
CA GLY A 328 7.09 16.21 -8.04
C GLY A 328 6.83 15.95 -6.55
N SER A 329 6.01 14.95 -6.27
CA SER A 329 5.80 14.40 -4.92
C SER A 329 6.35 12.97 -4.83
N CYS A 330 6.18 12.32 -3.67
CA CYS A 330 6.39 10.87 -3.52
C CYS A 330 5.44 10.02 -4.40
N PHE A 331 4.40 10.62 -4.98
CA PHE A 331 3.37 9.91 -5.76
C PHE A 331 3.49 10.16 -7.28
N GLY A 332 4.20 11.21 -7.69
CA GLY A 332 4.27 11.63 -9.08
C GLY A 332 5.49 12.48 -9.40
N GLY A 333 5.96 12.41 -10.64
CA GLY A 333 7.02 13.28 -11.18
C GLY A 333 6.63 14.75 -11.23
N GLY A 334 7.62 15.63 -11.40
CA GLY A 334 7.41 17.06 -11.53
C GLY A 334 6.78 17.46 -12.88
N SER A 335 6.13 18.62 -12.93
CA SER A 335 5.49 19.17 -14.12
C SER A 335 6.43 20.10 -14.91
N GLY A 336 6.25 20.16 -16.23
CA GLY A 336 7.05 20.97 -17.15
C GLY A 336 6.49 22.39 -17.34
N GLY A 337 7.38 23.35 -17.55
CA GLY A 337 7.03 24.76 -17.75
C GLY A 337 6.59 25.10 -19.17
N GLY A 338 5.81 26.16 -19.34
CA GLY A 338 5.32 26.61 -20.65
C GLY A 338 6.37 27.37 -21.45
N GLY A 339 6.38 27.20 -22.77
CA GLY A 339 7.24 27.99 -23.67
C GLY A 339 6.81 29.45 -23.74
N ASN A 340 7.77 30.37 -23.83
CA ASN A 340 7.50 31.82 -23.91
C ASN A 340 8.09 32.45 -25.17
N ARG A 341 7.33 33.36 -25.77
CA ARG A 341 7.74 34.19 -26.90
C ARG A 341 7.24 35.64 -26.80
N SER A 342 6.77 36.08 -25.66
CA SER A 342 6.15 37.38 -25.53
C SER A 342 7.13 38.56 -25.62
N ARG A 343 6.66 39.61 -26.30
CA ARG A 343 7.20 40.99 -26.20
C ARG A 343 6.38 41.84 -25.23
N ASN A 344 5.22 41.35 -24.84
CA ASN A 344 4.30 42.03 -23.95
C ASN A 344 4.67 41.70 -22.50
N PRO A 345 4.99 42.70 -21.66
CA PRO A 345 5.37 42.49 -20.28
C PRO A 345 4.26 41.95 -19.37
N LEU A 346 3.04 41.83 -19.89
CA LEU A 346 1.93 41.19 -19.19
C LEU A 346 1.83 39.68 -19.45
N ASP A 347 2.53 39.18 -20.47
CA ASP A 347 2.43 37.78 -20.89
C ASP A 347 3.80 37.10 -20.69
N SER A 348 3.83 36.07 -19.84
CA SER A 348 4.98 35.19 -19.65
C SER A 348 4.52 33.74 -19.72
N GLY A 349 5.41 32.87 -20.21
CA GLY A 349 5.19 31.43 -20.13
C GLY A 349 4.97 31.05 -18.67
N MET A 350 3.86 30.36 -18.38
CA MET A 350 3.50 30.12 -16.99
C MET A 350 4.40 29.03 -16.40
N ASN A 351 4.81 29.23 -15.15
CA ASN A 351 5.48 28.20 -14.38
C ASN A 351 4.55 26.99 -14.18
N ALA A 352 5.14 25.81 -14.13
CA ALA A 352 4.39 24.59 -13.88
C ALA A 352 3.89 24.52 -12.42
N GLY A 353 2.76 23.87 -12.19
CA GLY A 353 2.22 23.63 -10.84
C GLY A 353 3.09 22.65 -10.04
N ILE A 354 3.36 22.96 -8.78
CA ILE A 354 4.14 22.09 -7.88
C ILE A 354 3.46 20.73 -7.60
N TRP A 355 4.20 19.78 -7.02
CA TRP A 355 3.71 18.46 -6.63
C TRP A 355 3.17 17.60 -7.78
N GLY A 356 3.77 17.76 -8.96
CA GLY A 356 3.30 17.07 -10.17
C GLY A 356 1.98 17.61 -10.70
N GLY A 357 1.62 18.86 -10.37
CA GLY A 357 0.41 19.52 -10.84
C GLY A 357 0.40 19.85 -12.33
N ALA A 358 -0.45 20.81 -12.70
CA ALA A 358 -0.65 21.16 -14.10
C ALA A 358 0.63 21.69 -14.77
N GLY A 359 0.79 21.39 -16.05
CA GLY A 359 1.87 21.95 -16.85
C GLY A 359 1.69 23.45 -17.09
N GLY A 360 2.81 24.14 -17.31
CA GLY A 360 2.77 25.58 -17.58
C GLY A 360 2.13 25.89 -18.95
N PHE A 361 1.22 26.86 -19.00
CA PHE A 361 0.65 27.33 -20.26
C PHE A 361 1.71 27.96 -21.17
N GLY A 362 1.65 27.62 -22.45
CA GLY A 362 2.44 28.29 -23.47
C GLY A 362 1.91 29.70 -23.73
N ASP A 363 2.82 30.61 -24.08
CA ASP A 363 2.48 32.00 -24.33
C ASP A 363 2.71 32.37 -25.81
N ASN A 364 1.73 33.07 -26.40
CA ASN A 364 1.80 33.59 -27.75
C ASN A 364 2.22 35.07 -27.80
N GLY A 365 2.40 35.77 -26.68
CA GLY A 365 2.85 37.16 -26.70
C GLY A 365 1.88 38.16 -27.34
N GLY A 366 0.58 37.84 -27.37
CA GLY A 366 -0.48 38.73 -27.80
C GLY A 366 -0.65 38.87 -29.31
N ALA A 367 -0.84 40.11 -29.79
CA ALA A 367 -1.35 40.43 -31.14
C ALA A 367 -0.43 40.02 -32.30
N TYR A 368 0.80 39.58 -32.02
CA TYR A 368 1.73 39.11 -33.03
C TYR A 368 1.56 37.60 -33.27
N ASN A 369 1.68 37.22 -34.54
CA ASN A 369 1.63 35.83 -35.00
C ASN A 369 2.79 34.98 -34.41
N TYR A 370 2.60 34.44 -33.21
CA TYR A 370 3.58 33.68 -32.42
C TYR A 370 2.90 32.44 -31.81
N CYS A 371 3.72 31.46 -31.42
CA CYS A 371 3.27 30.22 -30.82
C CYS A 371 4.20 29.77 -29.70
N GLY A 372 3.59 29.31 -28.60
CA GLY A 372 4.23 28.74 -27.41
C GLY A 372 3.55 27.42 -27.04
N GLY A 373 4.30 26.33 -27.04
CA GLY A 373 3.83 25.02 -26.59
C GLY A 373 3.67 24.97 -25.07
N GLY A 374 2.66 24.25 -24.60
CA GLY A 374 2.43 24.06 -23.17
C GLY A 374 3.34 23.01 -22.55
N GLY A 375 3.62 23.12 -21.26
CA GLY A 375 4.40 22.14 -20.50
C GLY A 375 3.57 20.90 -20.15
N ALA A 376 4.21 19.74 -19.99
CA ALA A 376 3.53 18.51 -19.56
C ALA A 376 3.22 18.51 -18.05
N GLY A 377 2.15 17.87 -17.61
CA GLY A 377 1.79 17.84 -16.19
C GLY A 377 0.44 17.17 -15.95
N ASN A 378 0.01 17.06 -14.70
CA ASN A 378 -1.29 16.45 -14.38
C ASN A 378 -2.43 17.43 -14.70
N GLY A 379 -2.90 17.34 -15.95
CA GLY A 379 -3.40 18.47 -16.73
C GLY A 379 -2.25 19.12 -17.48
N GLY A 380 -2.08 18.80 -18.76
CA GLY A 380 -1.12 19.45 -19.63
C GLY A 380 -1.40 20.95 -19.73
N GLY A 381 -0.35 21.75 -19.78
CA GLY A 381 -0.49 23.17 -20.08
C GLY A 381 -0.99 23.32 -21.51
N ALA A 382 -1.96 24.21 -21.74
CA ALA A 382 -2.43 24.49 -23.08
C ALA A 382 -1.33 25.18 -23.91
N GLY A 383 -1.18 24.77 -25.16
CA GLY A 383 -0.42 25.49 -26.16
C GLY A 383 -1.20 26.72 -26.59
N ASN A 384 -0.49 27.80 -26.89
CA ASN A 384 -1.11 29.04 -27.35
C ASN A 384 -0.45 29.49 -28.66
N ALA A 385 -1.27 29.65 -29.70
CA ALA A 385 -0.84 30.14 -31.00
C ALA A 385 -1.80 31.21 -31.50
N ASN A 386 -1.27 32.39 -31.82
CA ASN A 386 -1.99 33.37 -32.63
C ASN A 386 -1.93 32.99 -34.12
N SER A 387 -0.97 32.13 -34.49
CA SER A 387 -0.70 31.65 -35.85
C SER A 387 0.20 30.42 -35.81
N GLY A 388 0.19 29.60 -36.86
CA GLY A 388 0.95 28.36 -36.88
C GLY A 388 0.30 27.31 -35.96
N THR A 389 1.12 26.49 -35.31
CA THR A 389 0.67 25.42 -34.41
C THR A 389 1.40 25.52 -33.08
N ALA A 390 0.65 25.51 -31.99
CA ALA A 390 1.15 25.26 -30.63
C ALA A 390 0.37 24.08 -30.08
N ASN A 391 1.08 23.05 -29.64
CA ASN A 391 0.47 21.89 -29.04
C ASN A 391 0.43 22.04 -27.52
N ASP A 392 -0.60 21.46 -26.92
CA ASP A 392 -0.68 21.25 -25.49
C ASP A 392 0.46 20.34 -25.03
N GLY A 393 0.89 20.51 -23.78
CA GLY A 393 1.74 19.53 -23.14
C GLY A 393 0.98 18.24 -22.88
N GLY A 394 1.70 17.12 -22.81
CA GLY A 394 1.08 15.84 -22.50
C GLY A 394 0.49 15.79 -21.08
N ASP A 395 -0.68 15.16 -20.94
CA ASP A 395 -1.33 14.92 -19.66
C ASP A 395 -0.61 13.84 -18.84
N GLY A 396 -0.40 14.12 -17.56
CA GLY A 396 0.14 13.22 -16.55
C GLY A 396 1.65 13.32 -16.32
N THR A 397 2.09 12.84 -15.15
CA THR A 397 3.51 12.71 -14.78
C THR A 397 3.85 11.24 -14.49
N GLY A 398 5.13 10.89 -14.34
CA GLY A 398 5.50 9.51 -14.00
C GLY A 398 5.00 9.10 -12.61
N GLY A 399 4.35 7.94 -12.48
CA GLY A 399 3.73 7.50 -11.23
C GLY A 399 4.57 6.54 -10.38
N LEU A 400 3.97 6.07 -9.29
CA LEU A 400 4.60 5.15 -8.33
C LEU A 400 4.20 3.69 -8.60
N ILE A 401 5.18 2.79 -8.71
CA ILE A 401 4.99 1.33 -8.68
C ILE A 401 5.79 0.73 -7.52
N VAL A 402 5.13 -0.12 -6.73
CA VAL A 402 5.76 -0.92 -5.67
C VAL A 402 5.42 -2.39 -5.87
N ILE A 403 6.44 -3.25 -5.90
CA ILE A 403 6.29 -4.70 -6.00
C ILE A 403 6.92 -5.31 -4.75
N ILE A 404 6.16 -6.11 -3.99
CA ILE A 404 6.63 -6.82 -2.80
C ILE A 404 6.28 -8.29 -2.98
N ALA A 405 7.28 -9.12 -3.26
CA ALA A 405 7.09 -10.53 -3.57
C ALA A 405 7.83 -11.44 -2.57
N LYS A 406 7.17 -12.51 -2.13
CA LYS A 406 7.80 -13.55 -1.31
C LYS A 406 8.86 -14.30 -2.10
N GLY A 407 8.55 -14.59 -3.35
CA GLY A 407 9.41 -15.34 -4.26
C GLY A 407 10.31 -14.45 -5.10
N ASN A 408 10.54 -14.89 -6.34
CA ASN A 408 11.31 -14.20 -7.34
C ASN A 408 10.51 -13.06 -7.98
N VAL A 409 11.21 -12.02 -8.43
CA VAL A 409 10.65 -10.99 -9.33
C VAL A 409 11.44 -11.04 -10.63
N THR A 410 10.78 -11.45 -11.72
CA THR A 410 11.39 -11.57 -13.04
C THR A 410 10.71 -10.63 -14.03
N VAL A 411 11.46 -9.68 -14.58
CA VAL A 411 11.08 -8.95 -15.79
C VAL A 411 11.67 -9.73 -16.96
N ASN A 412 10.84 -10.47 -17.68
CA ASN A 412 11.25 -11.34 -18.78
C ASN A 412 11.71 -10.51 -19.99
N ASN A 413 12.34 -11.17 -20.96
CA ASN A 413 12.66 -10.55 -22.24
C ASN A 413 11.37 -10.06 -22.92
N GLY A 414 11.35 -8.79 -23.32
CA GLY A 414 10.14 -8.11 -23.84
C GLY A 414 9.16 -7.64 -22.78
N GLY A 415 9.36 -7.97 -21.50
CA GLY A 415 8.63 -7.41 -20.38
C GLY A 415 9.08 -5.98 -20.07
N GLU A 416 8.13 -5.17 -19.60
CA GLU A 416 8.34 -3.75 -19.35
C GLU A 416 7.71 -3.32 -18.02
N ILE A 417 8.46 -2.54 -17.24
CA ILE A 417 7.91 -1.73 -16.15
C ILE A 417 8.09 -0.26 -16.54
N ASP A 418 7.00 0.51 -16.65
CA ASP A 418 7.04 1.88 -17.16
C ASP A 418 6.47 2.90 -16.17
N ILE A 419 7.30 3.85 -15.76
CA ILE A 419 6.96 4.96 -14.85
C ILE A 419 7.40 6.33 -15.43
N ARG A 420 7.45 6.44 -16.77
CA ARG A 420 7.90 7.66 -17.44
C ARG A 420 6.98 8.86 -17.28
N GLY A 421 7.57 10.04 -17.38
CA GLY A 421 6.86 11.30 -17.57
C GLY A 421 6.43 11.53 -19.02
N ASN A 422 5.59 12.54 -19.25
CA ASN A 422 5.01 12.87 -20.56
C ASN A 422 5.75 14.04 -21.24
N ALA A 423 5.66 14.10 -22.57
CA ALA A 423 6.37 15.09 -23.37
C ALA A 423 5.72 16.47 -23.34
N GLY A 424 6.54 17.52 -23.39
CA GLY A 424 6.08 18.90 -23.54
C GLY A 424 5.51 19.19 -24.93
N GLY A 425 4.70 20.24 -25.03
CA GLY A 425 4.06 20.69 -26.26
C GLY A 425 5.06 21.30 -27.23
N SER A 426 5.05 20.82 -28.48
CA SER A 426 5.83 21.39 -29.59
C SER A 426 5.15 22.62 -30.18
N ALA A 427 5.92 23.44 -30.90
CA ALA A 427 5.42 24.60 -31.63
C ALA A 427 6.05 24.69 -33.04
N SER A 428 5.26 25.06 -34.04
CA SER A 428 5.70 25.10 -35.45
C SER A 428 4.91 26.07 -36.33
N GLY A 429 5.39 26.29 -37.56
CA GLY A 429 4.51 26.54 -38.71
C GLY A 429 4.14 28.00 -38.99
N HIS A 430 5.02 28.96 -38.70
CA HIS A 430 4.73 30.35 -39.01
C HIS A 430 5.08 30.77 -40.46
N ASN A 431 4.11 31.05 -41.34
CA ASN A 431 4.41 31.36 -42.77
C ASN A 431 5.34 32.58 -43.02
N ASP A 432 5.39 33.57 -42.12
CA ASP A 432 6.33 34.69 -42.25
C ASP A 432 7.74 34.23 -41.86
N GLY A 433 8.69 34.29 -42.81
CA GLY A 433 10.05 33.73 -42.70
C GLY A 433 11.01 34.42 -41.73
N ASN A 434 10.54 34.97 -40.61
CA ASN A 434 11.37 35.66 -39.62
C ASN A 434 10.94 35.39 -38.17
N ARG A 435 10.54 34.16 -37.82
CA ARG A 435 9.87 33.89 -36.54
C ARG A 435 10.34 32.59 -35.85
N VAL A 436 10.65 32.69 -34.55
CA VAL A 436 11.27 31.71 -33.61
C VAL A 436 10.24 31.02 -32.70
N GLU A 437 9.90 29.74 -32.86
CA GLU A 437 8.87 29.08 -32.03
C GLU A 437 9.36 28.68 -30.63
N SER A 438 8.46 28.60 -29.64
CA SER A 438 8.78 28.17 -28.27
C SER A 438 8.06 26.89 -27.88
N ALA A 439 8.80 25.90 -27.38
CA ALA A 439 8.23 24.64 -26.91
C ALA A 439 8.16 24.56 -25.38
N GLY A 440 7.25 23.74 -24.87
CA GLY A 440 7.08 23.48 -23.44
C GLY A 440 8.02 22.38 -22.91
N GLY A 441 8.25 22.36 -21.61
CA GLY A 441 9.05 21.34 -20.93
C GLY A 441 8.31 20.02 -20.71
N GLY A 442 9.07 18.91 -20.65
CA GLY A 442 8.54 17.58 -20.33
C GLY A 442 8.39 17.34 -18.82
N SER A 443 7.54 16.39 -18.42
CA SER A 443 7.33 16.08 -17.00
C SER A 443 8.37 15.09 -16.47
N GLY A 444 8.65 15.11 -15.17
CA GLY A 444 9.53 14.15 -14.52
C GLY A 444 8.95 12.73 -14.45
N ALA A 445 9.84 11.75 -14.27
CA ALA A 445 9.48 10.35 -14.03
C ALA A 445 9.19 10.04 -12.56
N GLY A 446 8.57 8.89 -12.32
CA GLY A 446 8.11 8.45 -11.01
C GLY A 446 9.10 7.63 -10.19
N ILE A 447 8.60 6.69 -9.39
CA ILE A 447 9.39 5.80 -8.52
C ILE A 447 8.99 4.34 -8.75
N CYS A 448 9.98 3.44 -8.82
CA CYS A 448 9.76 2.00 -8.86
C CYS A 448 10.56 1.30 -7.74
N LEU A 449 9.85 0.67 -6.80
CA LEU A 449 10.44 -0.15 -5.75
C LEU A 449 10.10 -1.61 -5.97
N ILE A 450 11.11 -2.48 -5.95
CA ILE A 450 10.99 -3.94 -6.01
C ILE A 450 11.62 -4.52 -4.73
N ALA A 451 10.80 -5.10 -3.85
CA ALA A 451 11.25 -5.87 -2.70
C ALA A 451 10.94 -7.36 -2.94
N HIS A 452 11.92 -8.23 -2.79
CA HIS A 452 11.78 -9.66 -3.11
C HIS A 452 12.45 -10.56 -2.06
N GLY A 453 11.81 -11.67 -1.70
CA GLY A 453 12.43 -12.71 -0.85
C GLY A 453 13.37 -13.65 -1.62
N GLY A 454 13.06 -13.91 -2.89
CA GLY A 454 13.86 -14.73 -3.81
C GLY A 454 14.93 -13.94 -4.56
N THR A 455 15.01 -14.12 -5.87
CA THR A 455 15.91 -13.40 -6.77
C THR A 455 15.17 -12.34 -7.60
N HIS A 456 15.85 -11.23 -7.90
CA HIS A 456 15.39 -10.27 -8.90
C HIS A 456 16.20 -10.42 -10.17
N VAL A 457 15.52 -10.70 -11.29
CA VAL A 457 16.11 -10.85 -12.61
C VAL A 457 15.41 -9.88 -13.56
N ASN A 458 16.19 -9.01 -14.21
CA ASN A 458 15.67 -8.10 -15.22
C ASN A 458 16.33 -8.42 -16.57
N ASN A 459 15.59 -9.10 -17.43
CA ASN A 459 15.92 -9.38 -18.83
C ASN A 459 15.13 -8.50 -19.82
N GLY A 460 14.27 -7.61 -19.31
CA GLY A 460 13.44 -6.70 -20.08
C GLY A 460 13.87 -5.24 -19.88
N THR A 461 12.89 -4.35 -19.83
CA THR A 461 13.14 -2.90 -19.67
C THR A 461 12.40 -2.34 -18.46
N ILE A 462 13.08 -1.49 -17.70
CA ILE A 462 12.45 -0.67 -16.65
C ILE A 462 12.66 0.79 -17.04
N HIS A 463 11.61 1.46 -17.48
CA HIS A 463 11.68 2.84 -17.94
C HIS A 463 11.45 3.84 -16.80
N THR A 464 12.49 4.61 -16.49
CA THR A 464 12.46 5.67 -15.47
C THR A 464 12.77 7.05 -16.03
N SER A 465 12.75 7.24 -17.35
CA SER A 465 13.05 8.53 -17.97
C SER A 465 11.92 9.55 -17.76
N GLY A 466 12.27 10.81 -17.55
CA GLY A 466 11.29 11.89 -17.70
C GLY A 466 10.81 11.98 -19.15
N GLY A 467 9.76 12.78 -19.37
CA GLY A 467 9.25 13.07 -20.69
C GLY A 467 10.18 14.00 -21.47
N ALA A 468 10.17 13.89 -22.79
CA ALA A 468 10.96 14.77 -23.65
C ALA A 468 10.44 16.23 -23.56
N GLY A 469 11.33 17.20 -23.72
CA GLY A 469 10.90 18.57 -24.00
C GLY A 469 10.23 18.64 -25.37
N GLY A 470 9.26 19.53 -25.52
CA GLY A 470 8.69 19.82 -26.83
C GLY A 470 9.76 20.38 -27.78
N VAL A 471 9.50 20.31 -29.08
CA VAL A 471 10.42 20.80 -30.12
C VAL A 471 9.80 21.99 -30.83
N ALA A 472 10.54 23.09 -30.91
CA ALA A 472 10.23 24.19 -31.82
C ALA A 472 10.82 23.91 -33.19
N THR A 473 10.01 23.94 -34.25
CA THR A 473 10.51 23.79 -35.63
C THR A 473 10.28 25.06 -36.44
N PRO A 474 11.30 25.59 -37.13
CA PRO A 474 11.22 26.85 -37.83
C PRO A 474 10.48 26.65 -39.14
N SER A 475 9.73 27.67 -39.55
CA SER A 475 8.98 27.64 -40.79
C SER A 475 9.79 27.91 -42.06
N ASN A 476 10.98 28.51 -41.98
CA ASN A 476 11.82 28.84 -43.13
C ASN A 476 13.32 29.02 -42.77
N SER A 477 14.19 28.87 -43.77
CA SER A 477 15.66 28.80 -43.68
C SER A 477 16.40 30.07 -43.25
N GLY A 478 15.71 31.06 -42.67
CA GLY A 478 16.30 32.31 -42.16
C GLY A 478 15.99 32.60 -40.68
N SER A 479 15.36 31.66 -39.96
CA SER A 479 14.84 31.94 -38.62
C SER A 479 15.93 31.96 -37.55
N TYR A 480 15.80 32.90 -36.61
CA TYR A 480 16.72 33.16 -35.50
C TYR A 480 16.56 32.14 -34.36
N GLY A 481 16.86 30.88 -34.66
CA GLY A 481 16.94 29.79 -33.68
C GLY A 481 15.69 28.95 -33.56
N THR A 482 15.89 27.70 -33.14
CA THR A 482 14.88 26.72 -32.79
C THR A 482 15.31 26.12 -31.47
N GLY A 483 14.47 26.12 -30.45
CA GLY A 483 14.84 25.54 -29.17
C GLY A 483 13.83 24.52 -28.69
N SER A 484 14.34 23.52 -28.00
CA SER A 484 13.52 22.56 -27.29
C SER A 484 13.20 23.06 -25.89
N GLY A 485 12.06 22.64 -25.36
CA GLY A 485 11.87 22.64 -23.92
C GLY A 485 12.89 21.71 -23.25
N GLY A 486 13.05 21.87 -21.94
CA GLY A 486 13.82 20.95 -21.13
C GLY A 486 13.10 19.60 -21.03
N ALA A 487 13.87 18.51 -21.07
CA ALA A 487 13.34 17.20 -20.71
C ALA A 487 13.03 17.12 -19.21
N GLY A 488 12.08 16.29 -18.81
CA GLY A 488 11.89 15.94 -17.41
C GLY A 488 13.05 15.10 -16.86
N GLY A 489 13.30 15.23 -15.57
CA GLY A 489 14.28 14.43 -14.84
C GLY A 489 13.88 12.96 -14.78
N VAL A 490 14.91 12.10 -14.76
CA VAL A 490 14.79 10.66 -14.52
C VAL A 490 14.30 10.43 -13.08
N GLY A 491 13.45 9.42 -12.88
CA GLY A 491 12.97 8.98 -11.57
C GLY A 491 13.92 8.00 -10.87
N SER A 492 13.43 7.33 -9.82
CA SER A 492 14.24 6.38 -9.04
C SER A 492 13.74 4.94 -9.15
N LEU A 493 14.68 4.00 -9.31
CA LEU A 493 14.45 2.55 -9.31
C LEU A 493 15.29 1.89 -8.22
N ARG A 494 14.67 1.07 -7.36
CA ARG A 494 15.40 0.26 -6.38
C ARG A 494 14.87 -1.16 -6.37
N ALA A 495 15.77 -2.13 -6.45
CA ALA A 495 15.50 -3.52 -6.10
C ALA A 495 16.23 -3.86 -4.79
N ILE A 496 15.55 -4.49 -3.84
CA ILE A 496 16.10 -4.96 -2.57
C ILE A 496 15.66 -6.39 -2.28
N GLN A 497 16.60 -7.19 -1.77
CA GLN A 497 16.30 -8.51 -1.23
C GLN A 497 15.95 -8.40 0.26
N ILE A 498 14.87 -9.06 0.67
CA ILE A 498 14.30 -9.03 2.02
C ILE A 498 14.19 -10.44 2.59
N ASP A 499 14.09 -10.57 3.92
CA ASP A 499 13.86 -11.87 4.55
C ASP A 499 12.40 -12.33 4.37
N VAL A 500 12.18 -13.64 4.44
CA VAL A 500 10.90 -14.33 4.18
C VAL A 500 10.37 -15.15 5.34
#